data_AF-A0AA43MC52-F1
#
_entry.id   AF-A0AA43MC52-F1
#
_cell.length_a   1.000
_cell.length_b   1.000
_cell.length_c   1.000
_cell.angle_alpha   90.00
_cell.angle_beta   90.00
_cell.angle_gamma   90.00
#
_symmetry.space_group_name_H-M   'P 1'
#
loop_
_entity.id
_entity.type
_entity.pdbx_description
1 polymer ?
#
loop_
_entity_poly.entity_id
_entity_poly.type
_entity_poly.pdbx_seq_one_letter_code
_entity_poly.pdbx_strand_id
1 'polypeptide(L)'
;MKLLFIKNICIGFILLAATGVPAAEIQVVSSGGFAQAYKELAPEFEKQTGNKLISGWGPSMGITKNAIPVRLDRGEQIDVVIMVGSSLDDLMAQGKLIPGSKVVLANSPIACAVKQGAAKPDISTVAKFKAALLNAKTMAYSDSASGEYIKNELMDKLGITEQMAGKARQIPATPVGEIVAQGEAEIGCQQRSELKAVKGIDIIGLIPQEVQLITTFSGAVVASSKVPRESQALLMFLSAPQNAQAIEETGLVPASNKH
;
A
#
# COMPACT_ATOMS: atom_id res chain seq x y z
N MET A 1 70.23 -39.35 -32.61
CA MET A 1 70.77 -38.43 -31.58
C MET A 1 69.74 -37.32 -31.36
N LYS A 2 69.02 -37.39 -30.23
CA LYS A 2 68.44 -36.27 -29.45
C LYS A 2 68.23 -34.90 -30.15
N LEU A 3 66.99 -34.38 -30.19
CA LEU A 3 66.42 -33.47 -29.17
C LEU A 3 65.00 -32.99 -29.56
N LEU A 4 64.10 -32.98 -28.57
CA LEU A 4 62.76 -32.39 -28.59
C LEU A 4 62.83 -30.86 -28.71
N PHE A 5 61.87 -30.25 -29.42
CA PHE A 5 61.43 -28.87 -29.16
C PHE A 5 59.92 -28.87 -28.93
N ILE A 6 59.54 -28.58 -27.69
CA ILE A 6 58.16 -28.50 -27.20
C ILE A 6 57.53 -27.19 -27.71
N LYS A 7 56.34 -27.30 -28.29
CA LYS A 7 55.50 -26.20 -28.76
C LYS A 7 54.77 -25.61 -27.57
N ASN A 8 55.21 -24.46 -27.05
CA ASN A 8 54.52 -23.76 -25.97
C ASN A 8 53.22 -23.14 -26.50
N ILE A 9 52.09 -23.79 -26.23
CA ILE A 9 50.76 -23.21 -26.38
C ILE A 9 50.47 -22.41 -25.11
N CYS A 10 50.54 -21.08 -25.19
CA CYS A 10 50.01 -20.20 -24.15
C CYS A 10 48.48 -20.20 -24.23
N ILE A 11 47.82 -20.95 -23.35
CA ILE A 11 46.38 -20.80 -23.10
C ILE A 11 46.22 -19.58 -22.19
N GLY A 12 45.82 -18.45 -22.77
CA GLY A 12 45.43 -17.27 -21.99
C GLY A 12 44.11 -17.52 -21.27
N PHE A 13 44.15 -17.63 -19.95
CA PHE A 13 42.95 -17.58 -19.11
C PHE A 13 42.40 -16.14 -19.12
N ILE A 14 41.32 -15.92 -19.87
CA ILE A 14 40.51 -14.70 -19.71
C ILE A 14 39.73 -14.87 -18.41
N LEU A 15 40.17 -14.21 -17.34
CA LEU A 15 39.38 -14.04 -16.13
C LEU A 15 38.20 -13.13 -16.48
N LEU A 16 37.01 -13.71 -16.65
CA LEU A 16 35.77 -12.94 -16.68
C LEU A 16 35.54 -12.42 -15.26
N ALA A 17 35.99 -11.21 -14.97
CA ALA A 17 35.61 -10.52 -13.74
C ALA A 17 34.09 -10.29 -13.82
N ALA A 18 33.32 -11.04 -13.05
CA ALA A 18 31.91 -10.76 -12.83
C ALA A 18 31.83 -9.38 -12.17
N THR A 19 31.59 -8.35 -12.96
CA THR A 19 31.22 -7.03 -12.46
C THR A 19 29.86 -7.18 -11.80
N GLY A 20 29.84 -7.52 -10.52
CA GLY A 20 28.63 -7.44 -9.72
C GLY A 20 28.12 -6.01 -9.83
N VAL A 21 26.89 -5.85 -10.33
CA VAL A 21 26.21 -4.55 -10.26
C VAL A 21 26.15 -4.18 -8.78
N PRO A 22 26.66 -2.99 -8.38
CA PRO A 22 26.61 -2.59 -6.99
C PRO A 22 25.15 -2.57 -6.51
N ALA A 23 24.92 -3.09 -5.31
CA ALA A 23 23.61 -3.03 -4.66
C ALA A 23 23.13 -1.57 -4.60
N ALA A 24 21.92 -1.31 -5.09
CA ALA A 24 21.29 0.00 -5.03
C ALA A 24 20.61 0.23 -3.68
N GLU A 25 20.60 1.49 -3.24
CA GLU A 25 19.66 1.96 -2.23
C GLU A 25 18.44 2.54 -2.95
N ILE A 26 17.24 2.03 -2.63
CA ILE A 26 15.98 2.41 -3.25
C ILE A 26 15.12 3.12 -2.20
N GLN A 27 14.80 4.40 -2.45
CA GLN A 27 13.90 5.18 -1.61
C GLN A 27 12.44 4.83 -1.94
N VAL A 28 11.75 4.14 -1.04
CA VAL A 28 10.38 3.69 -1.24
C VAL A 28 9.45 4.43 -0.29
N VAL A 29 8.38 5.03 -0.81
CA VAL A 29 7.31 5.60 0.00
C VAL A 29 6.00 4.89 -0.28
N SER A 30 5.46 4.21 0.72
CA SER A 30 4.18 3.52 0.61
C SER A 30 3.11 4.19 1.45
N SER A 31 1.88 4.17 0.93
CA SER A 31 0.69 4.43 1.73
C SER A 31 0.31 3.22 2.59
N GLY A 32 -0.53 3.48 3.59
CA GLY A 32 -0.90 2.47 4.59
C GLY A 32 -1.55 1.22 3.99
N GLY A 33 -2.33 1.37 2.91
CA GLY A 33 -3.10 0.27 2.32
C GLY A 33 -2.28 -0.93 1.84
N PHE A 34 -1.05 -0.73 1.39
CA PHE A 34 -0.12 -1.81 1.00
C PHE A 34 1.03 -2.01 2.00
N ALA A 35 1.09 -1.20 3.06
CA ALA A 35 2.27 -1.09 3.92
C ALA A 35 2.66 -2.40 4.62
N GLN A 36 1.67 -3.17 5.09
CA GLN A 36 1.96 -4.42 5.78
C GLN A 36 2.54 -5.48 4.83
N ALA A 37 1.95 -5.63 3.64
CA ALA A 37 2.46 -6.57 2.63
C ALA A 37 3.88 -6.20 2.18
N TYR A 38 4.14 -4.90 1.98
CA TYR A 38 5.48 -4.41 1.69
C TYR A 38 6.48 -4.78 2.80
N LYS A 39 6.12 -4.56 4.08
CA LYS A 39 7.02 -4.88 5.22
C LYS A 39 7.37 -6.36 5.29
N GLU A 40 6.41 -7.24 4.96
CA GLU A 40 6.63 -8.69 4.97
C GLU A 40 7.50 -9.17 3.80
N LEU A 41 7.35 -8.54 2.63
CA LEU A 41 8.05 -8.94 1.40
C LEU A 41 9.41 -8.27 1.21
N ALA A 42 9.61 -7.08 1.77
CA ALA A 42 10.84 -6.29 1.64
C ALA A 42 12.13 -7.06 2.01
N PRO A 43 12.20 -7.79 3.14
CA PRO A 43 13.42 -8.53 3.52
C PRO A 43 13.83 -9.58 2.49
N GLU A 44 12.87 -10.26 1.86
CA GLU A 44 13.16 -11.28 0.85
C GLU A 44 13.65 -10.64 -0.45
N PHE A 45 13.10 -9.48 -0.85
CA PHE A 45 13.63 -8.72 -1.98
C PHE A 45 15.09 -8.30 -1.76
N GLU A 46 15.40 -7.75 -0.58
CA GLU A 46 16.77 -7.34 -0.24
C GLU A 46 17.73 -8.54 -0.27
N LYS A 47 17.30 -9.69 0.27
CA LYS A 47 18.08 -10.91 0.30
C LYS A 47 18.35 -11.46 -1.12
N GLN A 48 17.37 -11.43 -2.01
CA GLN A 48 17.51 -11.95 -3.38
C GLN A 48 18.37 -11.07 -4.27
N THR A 49 18.33 -9.76 -4.06
CA THR A 49 18.94 -8.80 -4.99
C THR A 49 20.19 -8.13 -4.46
N GLY A 50 20.40 -8.15 -3.14
CA GLY A 50 21.43 -7.36 -2.46
C GLY A 50 21.06 -5.88 -2.30
N ASN A 51 20.02 -5.39 -3.00
CA ASN A 51 19.56 -4.00 -2.88
C ASN A 51 19.04 -3.71 -1.46
N LYS A 52 19.04 -2.41 -1.10
CA LYS A 52 18.54 -1.92 0.18
C LYS A 52 17.33 -1.02 -0.02
N LEU A 53 16.31 -1.23 0.80
CA LEU A 53 15.05 -0.51 0.75
C LEU A 53 14.97 0.50 1.89
N ILE A 54 15.06 1.78 1.56
CA ILE A 54 14.92 2.87 2.52
C ILE A 54 13.46 3.31 2.49
N SER A 55 12.72 2.96 3.54
CA SER A 55 11.26 2.96 3.52
C SER A 55 10.67 4.15 4.30
N GLY A 56 9.72 4.85 3.68
CA GLY A 56 8.92 5.90 4.28
C GLY A 56 7.42 5.66 4.09
N TRP A 57 6.62 6.42 4.85
CA TRP A 57 5.16 6.25 4.90
C TRP A 57 4.41 7.57 4.71
N GLY A 58 3.19 7.49 4.19
CA GLY A 58 2.34 8.66 3.99
C GLY A 58 1.00 8.36 3.33
N PRO A 59 -0.07 9.12 3.59
CA PRO A 59 -1.34 8.90 2.91
C PRO A 59 -1.20 9.11 1.40
N SER A 60 -2.02 8.39 0.63
CA SER A 60 -2.05 8.51 -0.83
C SER A 60 -2.62 9.84 -1.31
N MET A 61 -3.37 10.51 -0.43
CA MET A 61 -4.14 11.71 -0.71
C MET A 61 -3.99 12.68 0.46
N GLY A 62 -4.63 13.85 0.34
CA GLY A 62 -4.63 14.87 1.38
C GLY A 62 -3.43 15.80 1.32
N ILE A 63 -3.37 16.68 2.32
CA ILE A 63 -2.47 17.85 2.35
C ILE A 63 -1.47 17.81 3.50
N THR A 64 -1.40 16.70 4.23
CA THR A 64 -0.46 16.56 5.35
C THR A 64 0.99 16.57 4.83
N LYS A 65 1.95 16.98 5.67
CA LYS A 65 3.38 17.00 5.31
C LYS A 65 3.88 15.65 4.78
N ASN A 66 3.30 14.55 5.24
CA ASN A 66 3.71 13.21 4.84
C ASN A 66 2.88 12.65 3.68
N ALA A 67 1.83 13.32 3.21
CA ALA A 67 1.06 12.88 2.04
C ALA A 67 1.96 12.76 0.82
N ILE A 68 1.90 11.62 0.12
CA ILE A 68 2.84 11.29 -0.97
C ILE A 68 2.89 12.39 -2.05
N PRO A 69 1.76 12.94 -2.53
CA PRO A 69 1.79 14.06 -3.48
C PRO A 69 2.57 15.27 -2.95
N VAL A 70 2.37 15.64 -1.68
CA VAL A 70 3.06 16.76 -1.01
C VAL A 70 4.57 16.51 -0.86
N ARG A 71 4.99 15.24 -0.72
CA ARG A 71 6.41 14.85 -0.70
C ARG A 71 7.05 15.00 -2.09
N LEU A 72 6.33 14.58 -3.12
CA LEU A 72 6.78 14.72 -4.51
C LEU A 72 6.85 16.19 -4.94
N ASP A 73 5.87 17.01 -4.57
CA ASP A 73 5.82 18.44 -4.90
C ASP A 73 7.01 19.24 -4.34
N ARG A 74 7.52 18.85 -3.17
CA ARG A 74 8.70 19.50 -2.58
C ARG A 74 10.03 18.90 -3.04
N GLY A 75 10.02 17.99 -4.02
CA GLY A 75 11.23 17.38 -4.57
C GLY A 75 11.96 16.43 -3.61
N GLU A 76 11.23 15.78 -2.69
CA GLU A 76 11.83 14.77 -1.83
C GLU A 76 12.40 13.61 -2.68
N GLN A 77 13.59 13.12 -2.34
CA GLN A 77 14.25 12.04 -3.07
C GLN A 77 13.51 10.73 -2.81
N ILE A 78 12.69 10.32 -3.77
CA ILE A 78 11.89 9.10 -3.76
C ILE A 78 12.11 8.41 -5.10
N ASP A 79 12.32 7.09 -5.07
CA ASP A 79 12.49 6.25 -6.26
C ASP A 79 11.20 5.51 -6.61
N VAL A 80 10.48 5.02 -5.60
CA VAL A 80 9.24 4.27 -5.76
C VAL A 80 8.16 4.84 -4.86
N VAL A 81 6.96 5.03 -5.41
CA VAL A 81 5.75 5.30 -4.64
C VAL A 81 4.77 4.14 -4.75
N ILE A 82 4.14 3.75 -3.64
CA ILE A 82 3.09 2.72 -3.58
C ILE A 82 1.84 3.33 -2.97
N MET A 83 0.80 3.50 -3.78
CA MET A 83 -0.39 4.28 -3.40
C MET A 83 -1.61 3.88 -4.22
N VAL A 84 -2.72 4.61 -4.04
CA VAL A 84 -3.96 4.45 -4.82
C VAL A 84 -3.66 4.57 -6.31
N GLY A 85 -4.14 3.59 -7.09
CA GLY A 85 -3.82 3.46 -8.51
C GLY A 85 -4.25 4.66 -9.35
N SER A 86 -5.45 5.21 -9.13
CA SER A 86 -5.92 6.40 -9.85
C SER A 86 -5.07 7.64 -9.54
N SER A 87 -4.66 7.82 -8.28
CA SER A 87 -3.76 8.91 -7.90
C SER A 87 -2.37 8.79 -8.55
N LEU A 88 -1.89 7.57 -8.83
CA LEU A 88 -0.69 7.38 -9.66
C LEU A 88 -0.92 7.80 -11.11
N ASP A 89 -2.11 7.58 -11.68
CA ASP A 89 -2.41 8.02 -13.04
C ASP A 89 -2.36 9.56 -13.14
N ASP A 90 -2.91 10.26 -12.14
CA ASP A 90 -2.84 11.72 -12.05
C ASP A 90 -1.39 12.22 -11.93
N LEU A 91 -0.57 11.60 -11.07
CA LEU A 91 0.84 11.94 -10.90
C LEU A 91 1.66 11.65 -12.17
N MET A 92 1.32 10.59 -12.90
CA MET A 92 1.94 10.25 -14.18
C MET A 92 1.58 11.28 -15.26
N ALA A 93 0.32 11.72 -15.32
CA ALA A 93 -0.12 12.79 -16.21
C ALA A 93 0.57 14.14 -15.91
N GLN A 94 0.93 14.37 -14.64
CA GLN A 94 1.73 15.53 -14.22
C GLN A 94 3.24 15.38 -14.49
N GLY A 95 3.69 14.26 -15.07
CA GLY A 95 5.10 14.01 -15.36
C GLY A 95 5.96 13.68 -14.14
N LYS A 96 5.36 13.36 -12.99
CA LYS A 96 6.08 13.04 -11.75
C LYS A 96 6.58 11.60 -11.70
N LEU A 97 6.04 10.73 -12.56
CA LEU A 97 6.34 9.30 -12.60
C LEU A 97 6.81 8.91 -14.01
N ILE A 98 7.63 7.87 -14.09
CA ILE A 98 8.07 7.31 -15.38
C ILE A 98 6.86 6.71 -16.11
N PRO A 99 6.54 7.16 -17.34
CA PRO A 99 5.45 6.59 -18.11
C PRO A 99 5.57 5.06 -18.28
N GLY A 100 4.47 4.34 -18.08
CA GLY A 100 4.44 2.88 -18.21
C GLY A 100 5.07 2.08 -17.05
N SER A 101 5.59 2.75 -16.02
CA SER A 101 6.18 2.07 -14.84
C SER A 101 5.16 1.55 -13.81
N LYS A 102 3.87 1.93 -13.97
CA LYS A 102 2.82 1.56 -13.03
C LYS A 102 2.58 0.04 -13.03
N VAL A 103 2.62 -0.56 -11.84
CA VAL A 103 2.33 -1.97 -11.60
C VAL A 103 1.19 -2.08 -10.60
N VAL A 104 0.13 -2.81 -10.96
CA VAL A 104 -0.97 -3.13 -10.05
C VAL A 104 -0.52 -4.21 -9.07
N LEU A 105 -0.69 -3.96 -7.77
CA LEU A 105 -0.18 -4.84 -6.71
C LEU A 105 -1.32 -5.62 -6.04
N ALA A 106 -2.38 -4.92 -5.64
CA ALA A 106 -3.49 -5.53 -4.93
C ALA A 106 -4.74 -4.65 -4.95
N ASN A 107 -5.87 -5.24 -4.60
CA ASN A 107 -7.13 -4.57 -4.30
C ASN A 107 -7.40 -4.65 -2.79
N SER A 108 -7.98 -3.60 -2.22
CA SER A 108 -8.38 -3.56 -0.80
C SER A 108 -9.84 -3.15 -0.67
N PRO A 109 -10.67 -3.94 0.02
CA PRO A 109 -12.03 -3.54 0.38
C PRO A 109 -12.02 -2.69 1.67
N ILE A 110 -13.06 -1.87 1.82
CA ILE A 110 -13.32 -1.15 3.07
C ILE A 110 -13.96 -2.10 4.08
N ALA A 111 -13.44 -2.09 5.30
CA ALA A 111 -13.98 -2.80 6.44
C ALA A 111 -14.23 -1.84 7.61
N CYS A 112 -14.97 -2.30 8.60
CA CYS A 112 -15.14 -1.58 9.86
C CYS A 112 -14.68 -2.44 11.03
N ALA A 113 -14.25 -1.77 12.09
CA ALA A 113 -13.80 -2.37 13.32
C ALA A 113 -14.35 -1.63 14.54
N VAL A 114 -14.40 -2.34 15.65
CA VAL A 114 -14.71 -1.82 16.99
C VAL A 114 -13.55 -2.13 17.93
N LYS A 115 -13.52 -1.51 19.10
CA LYS A 115 -12.52 -1.84 20.13
C LYS A 115 -12.67 -3.31 20.52
N GLN A 116 -11.56 -4.00 20.75
CA GLN A 116 -11.58 -5.41 21.13
C GLN A 116 -12.46 -5.64 22.37
N GLY A 117 -13.36 -6.61 22.29
CA GLY A 117 -14.31 -6.95 23.36
C GLY A 117 -15.53 -6.03 23.46
N ALA A 118 -15.64 -4.99 22.63
CA ALA A 118 -16.86 -4.18 22.53
C ALA A 118 -17.99 -4.94 21.81
N ALA A 119 -19.21 -4.38 21.86
CA ALA A 119 -20.33 -4.89 21.10
C ALA A 119 -20.01 -4.89 19.59
N LYS A 120 -20.36 -5.97 18.90
CA LYS A 120 -20.11 -6.17 17.46
C LYS A 120 -21.43 -5.99 16.70
N PRO A 121 -21.79 -4.76 16.28
CA PRO A 121 -23.01 -4.56 15.52
C PRO A 121 -22.92 -5.32 14.19
N ASP A 122 -24.05 -5.88 13.76
CA ASP A 122 -24.16 -6.52 12.46
C ASP A 122 -24.15 -5.45 11.36
N ILE A 123 -23.26 -5.59 10.39
CA ILE A 123 -23.13 -4.67 9.23
C ILE A 123 -23.32 -5.40 7.89
N SER A 124 -23.89 -6.61 7.91
CA SER A 124 -24.00 -7.50 6.75
C SER A 124 -24.88 -7.00 5.60
N THR A 125 -25.77 -6.03 5.85
CA THR A 125 -26.63 -5.42 4.84
C THR A 125 -26.58 -3.90 4.94
N VAL A 126 -26.94 -3.20 3.86
CA VAL A 126 -26.98 -1.72 3.85
C VAL A 126 -27.82 -1.16 4.99
N ALA A 127 -29.00 -1.74 5.26
CA ALA A 127 -29.87 -1.30 6.35
C ALA A 127 -29.22 -1.49 7.74
N LYS A 128 -28.58 -2.63 7.97
CA LYS A 128 -27.90 -2.93 9.24
C LYS A 128 -26.65 -2.08 9.43
N PHE A 129 -25.86 -1.90 8.36
CA PHE A 129 -24.70 -1.01 8.36
C PHE A 129 -25.10 0.44 8.66
N LYS A 130 -26.14 0.96 7.99
CA LYS A 130 -26.72 2.28 8.29
C LYS A 130 -27.14 2.39 9.76
N ALA A 131 -27.86 1.40 10.27
CA ALA A 131 -28.28 1.39 11.67
C ALA A 131 -27.09 1.36 12.64
N ALA A 132 -26.04 0.57 12.37
CA ALA A 132 -24.82 0.52 13.16
C ALA A 132 -24.12 1.89 13.21
N LEU A 133 -23.97 2.56 12.08
CA LEU A 133 -23.37 3.90 12.01
C LEU A 133 -24.23 4.94 12.75
N LEU A 134 -25.56 4.89 12.60
CA LEU A 134 -26.48 5.83 13.26
C LEU A 134 -26.51 5.63 14.78
N ASN A 135 -26.43 4.40 15.26
CA ASN A 135 -26.45 4.07 16.68
C ASN A 135 -25.11 4.31 17.39
N ALA A 136 -24.00 4.29 16.65
CA ALA A 136 -22.69 4.62 17.21
C ALA A 136 -22.61 6.11 17.60
N LYS A 137 -22.01 6.38 18.76
CA LYS A 137 -21.77 7.74 19.26
C LYS A 137 -20.68 8.46 18.49
N THR A 138 -19.66 7.73 18.04
CA THR A 138 -18.52 8.27 17.31
C THR A 138 -18.06 7.31 16.23
N MET A 139 -17.69 7.88 15.08
CA MET A 139 -17.12 7.16 13.94
C MET A 139 -15.81 7.80 13.51
N ALA A 140 -14.79 6.99 13.23
CA ALA A 140 -13.55 7.43 12.60
C ALA A 140 -13.40 6.86 11.18
N TYR A 141 -12.83 7.64 10.27
CA TYR A 141 -12.46 7.21 8.92
C TYR A 141 -11.16 7.89 8.47
N SER A 142 -10.41 7.31 7.52
CA SER A 142 -9.04 7.77 7.19
C SER A 142 -9.00 9.04 6.32
N ASP A 143 -7.84 9.67 6.16
CA ASP A 143 -7.60 10.79 5.23
C ASP A 143 -7.08 10.34 3.85
N SER A 144 -7.33 9.08 3.50
CA SER A 144 -6.92 8.45 2.23
C SER A 144 -8.15 7.84 1.53
N ALA A 145 -7.95 7.03 0.48
CA ALA A 145 -9.02 6.56 -0.42
C ALA A 145 -10.33 6.13 0.26
N SER A 146 -10.27 5.27 1.29
CA SER A 146 -11.50 4.80 1.95
C SER A 146 -12.25 5.93 2.62
N GLY A 147 -11.55 6.86 3.27
CA GLY A 147 -12.19 7.93 4.01
C GLY A 147 -12.63 9.10 3.13
N GLU A 148 -11.92 9.39 2.04
CA GLU A 148 -12.42 10.32 1.01
C GLU A 148 -13.72 9.80 0.39
N TYR A 149 -13.81 8.50 0.08
CA TYR A 149 -15.05 7.87 -0.36
C TYR A 149 -16.14 7.94 0.72
N ILE A 150 -15.81 7.63 1.98
CA ILE A 150 -16.76 7.67 3.09
C ILE A 150 -17.38 9.06 3.23
N LYS A 151 -16.53 10.10 3.21
CA LYS A 151 -16.91 11.51 3.40
C LYS A 151 -17.69 12.07 2.22
N ASN A 152 -17.22 11.83 1.00
CA ASN A 152 -17.72 12.53 -0.19
C ASN A 152 -18.86 11.78 -0.89
N GLU A 153 -19.03 10.47 -0.64
CA GLU A 153 -20.02 9.66 -1.35
C GLU A 153 -20.85 8.76 -0.43
N LEU A 154 -20.21 8.00 0.46
CA LEU A 154 -20.91 6.92 1.18
C LEU A 154 -22.02 7.45 2.09
N MET A 155 -21.75 8.52 2.87
CA MET A 155 -22.74 9.09 3.78
C MET A 155 -23.97 9.61 3.04
N ASP A 156 -23.77 10.16 1.85
CA ASP A 156 -24.84 10.64 0.97
C ASP A 156 -25.63 9.46 0.37
N LYS A 157 -24.94 8.45 -0.16
CA LYS A 157 -25.57 7.20 -0.66
C LYS A 157 -26.42 6.50 0.40
N LEU A 158 -26.02 6.59 1.67
CA LEU A 158 -26.77 6.05 2.80
C LEU A 158 -27.89 6.98 3.29
N GLY A 159 -27.92 8.24 2.84
CA GLY A 159 -28.86 9.27 3.32
C GLY A 159 -28.70 9.53 4.82
N ILE A 160 -27.46 9.64 5.30
CA ILE A 160 -27.13 9.86 6.72
C ILE A 160 -26.19 11.05 6.97
N THR A 161 -25.87 11.84 5.95
CA THR A 161 -24.88 12.94 6.05
C THR A 161 -25.16 13.87 7.24
N GLU A 162 -26.39 14.35 7.39
CA GLU A 162 -26.76 15.26 8.48
C GLU A 162 -26.65 14.58 9.85
N GLN A 163 -27.07 13.32 9.96
CA GLN A 163 -27.05 12.55 11.21
C GLN A 163 -25.63 12.13 11.63
N MET A 164 -24.71 12.05 10.67
CA MET A 164 -23.29 11.76 10.92
C MET A 164 -22.46 13.01 11.18
N ALA A 165 -23.00 14.20 10.89
CA ALA A 165 -22.34 15.47 11.16
C ALA A 165 -22.01 15.60 12.66
N GLY A 166 -20.77 15.99 12.96
CA GLY A 166 -20.28 16.14 14.34
C GLY A 166 -19.90 14.84 15.06
N LYS A 167 -20.31 13.66 14.57
CA LYS A 167 -19.93 12.36 15.15
C LYS A 167 -18.97 11.53 14.30
N ALA A 168 -18.95 11.74 12.99
CA ALA A 168 -17.99 11.12 12.09
C ALA A 168 -16.80 12.05 11.86
N ARG A 169 -15.58 11.57 12.12
CA ARG A 169 -14.35 12.35 11.98
C ARG A 169 -13.35 11.69 11.02
N GLN A 170 -12.76 12.52 10.17
CA GLN A 170 -11.62 12.14 9.37
C GLN A 170 -10.36 12.14 10.24
N ILE A 171 -9.57 11.08 10.16
CA ILE A 171 -8.33 10.89 10.92
C ILE A 171 -7.15 11.15 9.99
N PRO A 172 -6.34 12.19 10.27
CA PRO A 172 -5.19 12.50 9.44
C PRO A 172 -4.01 11.59 9.78
N ALA A 173 -3.46 10.90 8.77
CA ALA A 173 -2.27 10.06 8.80
C ALA A 173 -2.24 8.85 9.76
N THR A 174 -2.88 8.93 10.94
CA THR A 174 -2.94 7.83 11.91
C THR A 174 -3.89 6.74 11.43
N PRO A 175 -3.52 5.44 11.52
CA PRO A 175 -4.43 4.34 11.23
C PRO A 175 -5.71 4.44 12.08
N VAL A 176 -6.87 4.34 11.44
CA VAL A 176 -8.18 4.42 12.11
C VAL A 176 -8.34 3.34 13.16
N GLY A 177 -7.75 2.15 12.94
CA GLY A 177 -7.75 1.08 13.92
C GLY A 177 -7.11 1.50 15.26
N GLU A 178 -6.07 2.33 15.25
CA GLU A 178 -5.41 2.78 16.48
C GLU A 178 -6.33 3.70 17.30
N ILE A 179 -7.05 4.58 16.61
CA ILE A 179 -8.07 5.46 17.20
C ILE A 179 -9.17 4.65 17.89
N VAL A 180 -9.61 3.55 17.25
CA VAL A 180 -10.60 2.64 17.81
C VAL A 180 -10.03 1.84 18.99
N ALA A 181 -8.79 1.34 18.89
CA ALA A 181 -8.13 0.60 19.97
C ALA A 181 -8.01 1.46 21.24
N GLN A 182 -7.72 2.76 21.08
CA GLN A 182 -7.65 3.73 22.17
C GLN A 182 -9.02 4.06 22.77
N GLY A 183 -10.12 3.72 22.07
CA GLY A 183 -11.49 3.98 22.51
C GLY A 183 -11.98 5.39 22.18
N GLU A 184 -11.27 6.11 21.32
CA GLU A 184 -11.67 7.46 20.89
C GLU A 184 -12.71 7.45 19.76
N ALA A 185 -12.99 6.28 19.18
CA ALA A 185 -14.08 6.04 18.24
C ALA A 185 -14.74 4.68 18.54
N GLU A 186 -16.06 4.63 18.57
CA GLU A 186 -16.79 3.37 18.77
C GLU A 186 -16.71 2.47 17.52
N ILE A 187 -16.82 3.07 16.33
CA ILE A 187 -16.64 2.41 15.05
C ILE A 187 -15.55 3.13 14.25
N GLY A 188 -14.64 2.38 13.65
CA GLY A 188 -13.69 2.88 12.68
C GLY A 188 -13.81 2.14 11.35
N CYS A 189 -13.88 2.87 10.24
CA CYS A 189 -13.91 2.26 8.89
C CYS A 189 -12.73 2.75 8.05
N GLN A 190 -12.01 1.80 7.46
CA GLN A 190 -10.79 2.02 6.67
C GLN A 190 -10.59 0.83 5.72
N GLN A 191 -9.58 0.89 4.84
CA GLN A 191 -9.07 -0.28 4.13
C GLN A 191 -8.84 -1.45 5.10
N ARG A 192 -9.35 -2.64 4.74
CA ARG A 192 -9.22 -3.86 5.57
C ARG A 192 -7.77 -4.17 5.92
N SER A 193 -6.87 -3.97 4.96
CA SER A 193 -5.45 -4.23 5.13
C SER A 193 -4.80 -3.39 6.23
N GLU A 194 -5.26 -2.15 6.40
CA GLU A 194 -4.77 -1.27 7.46
C GLU A 194 -5.32 -1.68 8.83
N LEU A 195 -6.60 -2.07 8.90
CA LEU A 195 -7.20 -2.55 10.14
C LEU A 195 -6.58 -3.87 10.60
N LYS A 196 -6.28 -4.80 9.68
CA LYS A 196 -5.73 -6.12 10.03
C LYS A 196 -4.37 -6.05 10.72
N ALA A 197 -3.58 -4.99 10.45
CA ALA A 197 -2.29 -4.77 11.09
C ALA A 197 -2.38 -4.23 12.54
N VAL A 198 -3.57 -3.77 12.97
CA VAL A 198 -3.75 -3.11 14.27
C VAL A 198 -4.21 -4.10 15.35
N LYS A 199 -3.58 -4.02 16.52
CA LYS A 199 -3.97 -4.78 17.72
C LYS A 199 -5.01 -4.00 18.54
N GLY A 200 -5.79 -4.70 19.36
CA GLY A 200 -6.77 -4.09 20.26
C GLY A 200 -8.09 -3.69 19.60
N ILE A 201 -8.35 -4.20 18.39
CA ILE A 201 -9.62 -4.05 17.67
C ILE A 201 -10.18 -5.41 17.26
N ASP A 202 -11.49 -5.45 17.06
CA ASP A 202 -12.21 -6.53 16.40
C ASP A 202 -12.74 -6.01 15.05
N ILE A 203 -12.31 -6.60 13.93
CA ILE A 203 -12.90 -6.31 12.62
C ILE A 203 -14.29 -6.96 12.57
N ILE A 204 -15.32 -6.14 12.40
CA ILE A 204 -16.74 -6.58 12.44
C ILE A 204 -17.27 -6.98 11.06
N GLY A 205 -16.54 -6.70 9.99
CA GLY A 205 -16.87 -7.13 8.63
C GLY A 205 -16.41 -6.13 7.56
N LEU A 206 -16.59 -6.52 6.29
CA LEU A 206 -16.56 -5.59 5.18
C LEU A 206 -17.84 -4.75 5.19
N ILE A 207 -17.79 -3.52 4.69
CA ILE A 207 -19.03 -2.78 4.40
C ILE A 207 -19.80 -3.49 3.27
N PRO A 208 -21.14 -3.38 3.21
CA PRO A 208 -21.97 -4.07 2.23
C PRO A 208 -21.52 -3.83 0.79
N GLN A 209 -21.60 -4.86 -0.05
CA GLN A 209 -21.07 -4.84 -1.42
C GLN A 209 -21.73 -3.73 -2.27
N GLU A 210 -23.00 -3.44 -2.04
CA GLU A 210 -23.78 -2.43 -2.75
C GLU A 210 -23.28 -1.00 -2.51
N VAL A 211 -22.54 -0.78 -1.43
CA VAL A 211 -21.97 0.54 -1.07
C VAL A 211 -20.45 0.48 -0.91
N GLN A 212 -19.82 -0.60 -1.36
CA GLN A 212 -18.39 -0.82 -1.27
C GLN A 212 -17.62 -0.04 -2.35
N LEU A 213 -16.42 0.45 -2.00
CA LEU A 213 -15.44 0.90 -2.98
C LEU A 213 -14.18 0.05 -2.84
N ILE A 214 -13.89 -0.75 -3.86
CA ILE A 214 -12.64 -1.51 -3.93
C ILE A 214 -11.53 -0.58 -4.40
N THR A 215 -10.52 -0.40 -3.57
CA THR A 215 -9.37 0.45 -3.88
C THR A 215 -8.24 -0.39 -4.46
N THR A 216 -7.85 -0.10 -5.70
CA THR A 216 -6.65 -0.71 -6.30
C THR A 216 -5.41 0.03 -5.82
N PHE A 217 -4.50 -0.69 -5.16
CA PHE A 217 -3.16 -0.23 -4.82
C PHE A 217 -2.18 -0.64 -5.92
N SER A 218 -1.32 0.29 -6.27
CA SER A 218 -0.32 0.14 -7.33
C SER A 218 0.98 0.81 -6.89
N GLY A 219 2.09 0.46 -7.54
CA GLY A 219 3.33 1.20 -7.40
C GLY A 219 3.82 1.74 -8.74
N ALA A 220 4.62 2.79 -8.71
CA ALA A 220 5.26 3.37 -9.90
C ALA A 220 6.63 3.95 -9.55
N VAL A 221 7.48 4.08 -10.57
CA VAL A 221 8.81 4.66 -10.44
C VAL A 221 8.72 6.17 -10.61
N VAL A 222 9.31 6.92 -9.68
CA VAL A 222 9.35 8.38 -9.72
C VAL A 222 10.28 8.84 -10.85
N ALA A 223 9.88 9.89 -11.58
CA ALA A 223 10.60 10.36 -12.77
C ALA A 223 12.05 10.79 -12.47
N SER A 224 12.33 11.26 -11.25
CA SER A 224 13.66 11.66 -10.80
C SER A 224 14.53 10.51 -10.27
N SER A 225 14.03 9.26 -10.26
CA SER A 225 14.77 8.12 -9.72
C SER A 225 16.10 7.93 -10.45
N LYS A 226 17.16 7.67 -9.67
CA LYS A 226 18.50 7.33 -10.21
C LYS A 226 18.71 5.83 -10.36
N VAL A 227 17.78 5.02 -9.87
CA VAL A 227 17.81 3.55 -9.88
C VAL A 227 16.51 2.97 -10.46
N PRO A 228 16.07 3.42 -11.65
CA PRO A 228 14.75 3.07 -12.18
C PRO A 228 14.61 1.58 -12.52
N ARG A 229 15.72 0.89 -12.85
CA ARG A 229 15.72 -0.54 -13.14
C ARG A 229 15.44 -1.35 -11.89
N GLU A 230 16.13 -1.05 -10.81
CA GLU A 230 16.02 -1.70 -9.51
C GLU A 230 14.65 -1.38 -8.87
N SER A 231 14.18 -0.14 -9.05
CA SER A 231 12.84 0.31 -8.67
C SER A 231 11.73 -0.47 -9.38
N GLN A 232 11.85 -0.65 -10.70
CA GLN A 232 10.90 -1.47 -11.46
C GLN A 232 10.98 -2.95 -11.03
N ALA A 233 12.18 -3.47 -10.75
CA ALA A 233 12.37 -4.83 -10.29
C ALA A 233 11.67 -5.08 -8.94
N LEU A 234 11.72 -4.12 -8.01
CA LEU A 234 10.95 -4.17 -6.76
C LEU A 234 9.44 -4.29 -7.04
N LEU A 235 8.89 -3.45 -7.91
CA LEU A 235 7.45 -3.49 -8.22
C LEU A 235 7.03 -4.82 -8.85
N MET A 236 7.83 -5.34 -9.79
CA MET A 236 7.60 -6.65 -10.41
C MET A 236 7.66 -7.77 -9.36
N PHE A 237 8.65 -7.74 -8.46
CA PHE A 237 8.75 -8.67 -7.36
C PHE A 237 7.51 -8.62 -6.46
N LEU A 238 7.08 -7.44 -6.02
CA LEU A 238 5.90 -7.29 -5.16
C LEU A 238 4.62 -7.83 -5.85
N SER A 239 4.48 -7.68 -7.17
CA SER A 239 3.32 -8.21 -7.92
C SER A 239 3.42 -9.70 -8.30
N ALA A 240 4.55 -10.35 -8.03
CA ALA A 240 4.81 -11.70 -8.52
C ALA A 240 3.82 -12.71 -7.91
N PRO A 241 3.28 -13.68 -8.69
CA PRO A 241 2.31 -14.66 -8.19
C PRO A 241 2.76 -15.44 -6.95
N GLN A 242 4.06 -15.70 -6.83
CA GLN A 242 4.65 -16.37 -5.66
C GLN A 242 4.47 -15.59 -4.34
N ASN A 243 4.22 -14.29 -4.41
CA ASN A 243 4.00 -13.41 -3.25
C ASN A 243 2.51 -13.20 -2.93
N ALA A 244 1.60 -13.80 -3.72
CA ALA A 244 0.15 -13.62 -3.57
C ALA A 244 -0.35 -14.00 -2.16
N GLN A 245 0.09 -15.15 -1.64
CA GLN A 245 -0.33 -15.61 -0.32
C GLN A 245 0.06 -14.61 0.79
N ALA A 246 1.30 -14.09 0.77
CA ALA A 246 1.74 -13.10 1.74
C ALA A 246 0.87 -11.83 1.67
N ILE A 247 0.51 -11.38 0.45
CA ILE A 247 -0.39 -10.25 0.25
C ILE A 247 -1.79 -10.54 0.83
N GLU A 248 -2.37 -11.72 0.58
CA GLU A 248 -3.66 -12.13 1.15
C GLU A 248 -3.67 -12.16 2.67
N GLU A 249 -2.58 -12.65 3.26
CA GLU A 249 -2.38 -12.69 4.71
C GLU A 249 -2.38 -11.29 5.35
N THR A 250 -2.18 -10.23 4.56
CA THR A 250 -2.34 -8.84 5.04
C THR A 250 -3.75 -8.27 4.90
N GLY A 251 -4.70 -9.03 4.34
CA GLY A 251 -6.09 -8.60 4.16
C GLY A 251 -6.37 -7.89 2.84
N LEU A 252 -5.43 -7.98 1.90
CA LEU A 252 -5.55 -7.54 0.51
C LEU A 252 -6.03 -8.67 -0.40
N VAL A 253 -6.47 -8.33 -1.61
CA VAL A 253 -6.69 -9.27 -2.72
C VAL A 253 -5.55 -9.05 -3.74
N PRO A 254 -4.63 -10.00 -3.93
CA PRO A 254 -3.50 -9.84 -4.84
C PRO A 254 -3.94 -9.63 -6.29
N ALA A 255 -3.22 -8.80 -7.04
CA ALA A 255 -3.50 -8.57 -8.46
C ALA A 255 -3.29 -9.82 -9.33
N SER A 256 -2.44 -10.76 -8.88
CA SER A 256 -2.18 -12.04 -9.55
C SER A 256 -3.36 -12.99 -9.50
N ASN A 257 -4.28 -12.81 -8.55
CA ASN A 257 -5.51 -13.57 -8.47
C ASN A 257 -6.47 -13.02 -9.50
N LYS A 258 -6.45 -13.61 -10.70
CA LYS A 258 -7.51 -13.36 -11.66
C LYS A 258 -8.81 -13.91 -11.09
N HIS A 259 -9.83 -13.05 -10.97
CA HIS A 259 -11.21 -13.49 -10.89
C HIS A 259 -11.63 -14.14 -12.21
#